data_AF-A0A352ACS6-F1
#
_entry.id   AF-A0A352ACS6-F1
#
_cell.length_a   1.000
_cell.length_b   1.000
_cell.length_c   1.000
_cell.angle_alpha   90.00
_cell.angle_beta   90.00
_cell.angle_gamma   90.00
#
_symmetry.space_group_name_H-M   'P 1'
#
loop_
_entity.id
_entity.type
_entity.pdbx_description
1 polymer ?
#
loop_
_entity_poly.entity_id
_entity_poly.type
_entity_poly.pdbx_seq_one_letter_code
_entity_poly.pdbx_strand_id
1 'polypeptide(L)'
;MTSQLSLNEPFEEFIPISASTTLSKALEELEKSGKPFAVVIDVDDADDAKNRPQTLLQKEHLLKLLNQENNRLAEIQLSEIL
;
A
#
# COMPACT_ATOMS: atom_id res chain seq x y z
N MET A 1 -9.29 14.61 33.82
CA MET A 1 -8.75 15.34 32.66
C MET A 1 -9.06 14.49 31.43
N THR A 2 -10.16 14.79 30.74
CA THR A 2 -10.55 14.08 29.52
C THR A 2 -9.73 14.65 28.37
N SER A 3 -8.70 13.93 27.92
CA SER A 3 -8.02 14.25 26.67
C SER A 3 -9.02 14.07 25.54
N GLN A 4 -9.65 15.16 25.12
CA GLN A 4 -10.37 15.22 23.87
C GLN A 4 -9.32 15.02 22.78
N LEU A 5 -9.38 13.87 22.11
CA LEU A 5 -8.68 13.67 20.85
C LEU A 5 -9.19 14.75 19.89
N SER A 6 -8.43 15.83 19.76
CA SER A 6 -8.70 16.89 18.80
C SER A 6 -8.60 16.28 17.41
N LEU A 7 -9.73 16.04 16.75
CA LEU A 7 -9.83 15.63 15.33
C LEU A 7 -9.24 16.67 14.34
N ASN A 8 -8.47 17.65 14.83
CA ASN A 8 -7.92 18.78 14.08
C ASN A 8 -6.43 18.64 13.77
N GLU A 9 -5.80 17.52 14.13
CA GLU A 9 -4.48 17.21 13.55
C GLU A 9 -4.72 16.78 12.10
N PRO A 10 -4.04 17.37 11.10
CA PRO A 10 -4.12 16.86 9.75
C PRO A 10 -3.68 15.40 9.82
N PHE A 11 -4.55 14.48 9.39
CA PHE A 11 -4.21 13.08 9.16
C PHE A 11 -3.20 13.04 8.00
N GLU A 12 -1.97 13.51 8.25
CA GLU A 12 -0.92 13.75 7.26
C GLU A 12 0.06 12.58 7.21
N GLU A 13 -0.40 11.39 7.63
CA GLU A 13 0.45 10.23 7.85
C GLU A 13 0.32 9.17 6.75
N PHE A 14 -0.18 9.55 5.57
CA PHE A 14 -0.22 8.64 4.43
C PHE A 14 0.30 9.26 3.14
N ILE A 15 0.84 8.40 2.29
CA ILE A 15 1.15 8.74 0.90
C ILE A 15 0.12 8.13 -0.06
N PRO A 16 -0.37 8.87 -1.07
CA PRO A 16 -1.18 8.28 -2.12
C PRO A 16 -0.30 7.46 -3.07
N ILE A 17 -0.75 6.25 -3.40
CA ILE A 17 -0.09 5.34 -4.34
C ILE A 17 -1.13 4.88 -5.36
N SER A 18 -0.80 4.91 -6.64
CA SER A 18 -1.71 4.38 -7.68
C SER A 18 -1.90 2.86 -7.53
N ALA A 19 -3.13 2.38 -7.76
CA ALA A 19 -3.43 0.95 -7.86
C ALA A 19 -2.64 0.21 -8.95
N SER A 20 -2.15 0.91 -9.98
CA SER A 20 -1.25 0.36 -11.01
C SER A 20 0.22 0.29 -10.58
N THR A 21 0.57 0.76 -9.39
CA THR A 21 1.93 0.69 -8.84
C THR A 21 2.25 -0.73 -8.35
N THR A 22 3.44 -1.24 -8.68
CA THR A 22 3.90 -2.54 -8.17
C THR A 22 4.16 -2.53 -6.66
N LEU A 23 4.03 -3.69 -6.00
CA LEU A 23 4.24 -3.82 -4.56
C LEU A 23 5.64 -3.33 -4.11
N SER A 24 6.69 -3.67 -4.88
CA SER A 24 8.06 -3.24 -4.60
C SER A 24 8.20 -1.72 -4.68
N LYS A 25 7.58 -1.10 -5.69
CA LYS A 25 7.61 0.36 -5.86
C LYS A 25 6.79 1.05 -4.77
N ALA A 26 5.65 0.50 -4.39
CA ALA A 26 4.83 1.01 -3.31
C ALA A 26 5.56 0.99 -1.96
N LEU A 27 6.33 -0.07 -1.69
CA LEU A 27 7.18 -0.16 -0.50
C LEU A 27 8.31 0.89 -0.53
N GLU A 28 8.99 1.05 -1.68
CA GLU A 28 10.05 2.04 -1.84
C GLU A 28 9.54 3.47 -1.58
N GLU A 29 8.39 3.85 -2.13
CA GLU A 29 7.78 5.16 -1.92
C GLU A 29 7.39 5.37 -0.44
N LEU A 30 6.83 4.33 0.21
CA LEU A 30 6.49 4.36 1.62
C LEU A 30 7.74 4.57 2.50
N GLU A 31 8.83 3.85 2.22
CA GLU A 31 10.11 4.00 2.92
C GLU A 31 10.74 5.38 2.71
N LYS A 32 10.71 5.89 1.47
CA LYS A 32 11.23 7.22 1.14
C LYS A 32 10.48 8.34 1.84
N SER A 33 9.15 8.22 1.93
CA SER A 33 8.31 9.23 2.57
C SER A 33 8.47 9.27 4.10
N GLY A 34 8.98 8.20 4.71
CA GLY A 34 9.02 8.04 6.16
C GLY A 34 7.62 7.99 6.81
N LYS A 35 6.56 7.82 6.02
CA LYS A 35 5.18 7.74 6.50
C LYS A 35 4.83 6.30 6.90
N PRO A 36 3.97 6.11 7.90
CA PRO A 36 3.56 4.79 8.35
C PRO A 36 2.56 4.10 7.39
N PHE A 37 1.80 4.87 6.62
CA PHE A 37 0.73 4.37 5.77
C PHE A 37 0.83 4.81 4.30
N ALA A 38 0.29 4.01 3.40
CA ALA A 38 0.04 4.34 2.01
C ALA A 38 -1.44 4.12 1.69
N VAL A 39 -2.09 5.07 1.05
CA VAL A 39 -3.45 4.92 0.52
C VAL A 39 -3.35 4.56 -0.94
N VAL A 40 -3.94 3.43 -1.32
CA VAL A 40 -4.07 3.05 -2.73
C VAL A 40 -5.25 3.79 -3.33
N ILE A 41 -4.99 4.54 -4.39
CA ILE A 41 -5.99 5.29 -5.15
C ILE A 41 -6.11 4.75 -6.57
N ASP A 42 -7.33 4.77 -7.10
CA ASP A 42 -7.54 4.54 -8.54
C ASP A 42 -7.28 5.83 -9.31
N VAL A 43 -6.34 5.78 -10.24
CA VAL A 43 -5.96 6.92 -11.11
C VAL A 43 -6.33 6.68 -12.57
N ASP A 44 -6.74 5.46 -12.93
CA ASP A 44 -6.90 5.03 -14.32
C ASP A 44 -8.36 5.14 -14.81
N ASP A 45 -9.32 5.52 -13.95
CA ASP A 45 -10.71 5.71 -14.34
C ASP A 45 -10.98 7.15 -14.84
N ALA A 46 -11.61 7.26 -16.02
CA ALA A 46 -11.85 8.52 -16.72
C ALA A 46 -13.01 9.34 -16.13
N ASP A 47 -13.78 8.74 -15.22
CA ASP A 47 -14.95 9.32 -14.57
C ASP A 47 -14.58 10.29 -13.42
N ASP A 48 -15.54 11.09 -12.94
CA ASP A 48 -15.41 12.02 -11.80
C ASP A 48 -14.97 11.34 -10.47
N ALA A 49 -14.75 10.03 -10.47
CA ALA A 49 -14.25 9.21 -9.37
C ALA A 49 -12.72 9.11 -9.26
N LYS A 50 -11.97 9.97 -9.98
CA LYS A 50 -10.49 10.04 -9.88
C LYS A 50 -10.04 10.25 -8.44
N ASN A 51 -9.03 9.50 -8.02
CA ASN A 51 -8.46 9.52 -6.68
C ASN A 51 -9.36 8.92 -5.59
N ARG A 52 -10.30 8.02 -5.94
CA ARG A 52 -11.05 7.29 -4.92
C ARG A 52 -10.09 6.38 -4.13
N PRO A 53 -10.00 6.52 -2.80
CA PRO A 53 -9.22 5.62 -1.98
C PRO A 53 -9.88 4.23 -1.98
N GLN A 54 -9.11 3.21 -2.35
CA GLN A 54 -9.56 1.82 -2.36
C GLN A 54 -9.15 1.08 -1.08
N THR A 55 -7.89 1.23 -0.66
CA THR A 55 -7.36 0.50 0.49
C THR A 55 -6.22 1.26 1.17
N LEU A 56 -5.96 0.92 2.44
CA LEU A 56 -4.85 1.44 3.24
C LEU A 56 -3.82 0.34 3.45
N LEU A 57 -2.59 0.60 3.04
CA LEU A 57 -1.45 -0.30 3.18
C LEU A 57 -0.50 0.22 4.26
N GLN A 58 0.00 -0.71 5.05
CA GLN A 58 1.08 -0.50 6.01
C GLN A 58 2.34 -1.16 5.46
N LYS A 59 3.50 -0.68 5.91
CA LYS A 59 4.80 -1.28 5.56
C LYS A 59 4.82 -2.79 5.82
N GLU A 60 4.32 -3.23 6.96
CA GLU A 60 4.28 -4.66 7.31
C GLU A 60 3.35 -5.47 6.39
N HIS A 61 2.26 -4.88 5.91
CA HIS A 61 1.37 -5.52 4.94
C HIS A 61 2.05 -5.68 3.58
N LEU A 62 2.75 -4.65 3.10
CA LEU A 62 3.52 -4.71 1.85
C LEU A 62 4.62 -5.78 1.90
N LEU A 63 5.35 -5.87 3.02
CA LEU A 63 6.36 -6.91 3.22
C LEU A 63 5.77 -8.32 3.24
N LYS A 64 4.61 -8.51 3.88
CA LYS A 64 3.90 -9.80 3.86
C LYS A 64 3.46 -10.18 2.45
N LEU A 65 2.91 -9.24 1.68
CA LEU A 65 2.46 -9.47 0.32
C LEU A 65 3.63 -9.81 -0.61
N LEU A 66 4.76 -9.09 -0.51
CA LEU A 66 5.99 -9.39 -1.26
C LEU A 66 6.54 -10.78 -0.92
N ASN A 67 6.55 -11.16 0.37
CA ASN A 67 6.96 -12.51 0.78
C ASN A 67 5.99 -13.59 0.29
N GLN A 68 4.69 -13.32 0.24
CA GLN A 68 3.70 -14.25 -0.32
C GLN A 68 3.86 -14.40 -1.83
N GLU A 69 4.13 -13.32 -2.55
CA GLU A 69 4.43 -13.36 -3.99
C GLU A 69 5.69 -14.19 -4.25
N ASN A 70 6.77 -13.96 -3.49
CA ASN A 70 7.99 -14.74 -3.59
C ASN A 70 7.79 -16.23 -3.25
N ASN A 71 6.99 -16.55 -2.22
CA ASN A 71 6.67 -17.94 -1.90
C ASN A 71 5.85 -18.61 -2.99
N ARG A 72 4.84 -17.93 -3.56
CA ARG A 72 4.07 -18.47 -4.69
C ARG A 72 4.93 -18.71 -5.91
N LEU A 73 5.85 -17.78 -6.22
CA LEU A 73 6.80 -17.94 -7.32
C LEU A 73 7.76 -19.13 -7.07
N ALA A 74 8.19 -19.34 -5.82
CA ALA A 74 9.00 -20.49 -5.45
C ALA A 74 8.24 -21.82 -5.55
N GLU A 75 6.96 -21.85 -5.17
CA GLU A 75 6.10 -23.04 -5.30
C GLU A 75 5.84 -23.43 -6.76
N ILE A 76 5.65 -22.46 -7.65
CA ILE A 76 5.43 -22.71 -9.08
C ILE A 76 6.68 -23.33 -9.72
N GLN A 77 7.89 -22.81 -9.41
CA GLN A 77 9.13 -23.36 -9.97
C GLN A 77 9.46 -24.77 -9.45
N LEU A 78 9.06 -25.11 -8.22
CA LEU A 78 9.20 -26.47 -7.70
C LEU A 78 8.21 -27.46 -8.36
N SER A 79 7.08 -26.96 -8.84
CA SER A 79 6.04 -27.76 -9.50
C SER A 79 6.36 -28.09 -10.95
N GLU A 80 7.24 -27.34 -11.61
CA GLU A 80 7.70 -27.59 -12.99
C GLU A 80 8.88 -28.58 -13.08
N ILE A 81 9.47 -28.98 -11.96
CA ILE A 81 10.64 -29.88 -11.91
C ILE A 81 10.25 -31.33 -11.54
N LEU A 82 8.96 -31.62 -11.28
CA LEU A 82 8.48 -32.98 -10.99
C LEU A 82 7.87 -33.70 -12.20
#